data_AF-A0A3M1KE00-F1
#
_entry.id   AF-A0A3M1KE00-F1
#
_cell.length_a   1.000
_cell.length_b   1.000
_cell.length_c   1.000
_cell.angle_alpha   90.00
_cell.angle_beta   90.00
_cell.angle_gamma   90.00
#
_symmetry.space_group_name_H-M   'P 1'
#
loop_
_entity.id
_entity.type
_entity.pdbx_description
1 polymer ?
#
loop_
_entity_poly.entity_id
_entity_poly.type
_entity_poly.pdbx_seq_one_letter_code
_entity_poly.pdbx_strand_id
1 'polypeptide(L)'
;ARAHAKRLGVPLAIVDKRREQAGVSEVMNIIGEVDGKRCILVDDIVDSGGTLCNAAEALLDKGAKEVSAYVSHGVLSGGAVARIGASKLKELVITDSIMATEAVRVSKKIRRITIAPLMAEAMSRISHETSVSSLFD
;
A
#
# COMPACT_ATOMS: atom_id res chain seq x y z
N ALA A 1 -1.21 -9.72 -0.07
CA ALA A 1 0.07 -9.98 0.63
C ALA A 1 0.73 -11.34 0.32
N ARG A 2 0.13 -12.49 0.63
CA ARG A 2 0.77 -13.84 0.48
C ARG A 2 1.27 -14.16 -0.94
N ALA A 3 0.47 -13.87 -1.97
CA ALA A 3 0.85 -14.10 -3.37
C ALA A 3 2.09 -13.30 -3.77
N HIS A 4 2.19 -12.03 -3.35
CA HIS A 4 3.37 -11.19 -3.59
C HIS A 4 4.61 -11.74 -2.85
N ALA A 5 4.47 -12.14 -1.58
CA ALA A 5 5.57 -12.74 -0.83
C ALA A 5 6.12 -14.00 -1.53
N LYS A 6 5.23 -14.88 -2.02
CA LYS A 6 5.59 -16.05 -2.82
C LYS A 6 6.31 -15.67 -4.12
N ARG A 7 5.76 -14.72 -4.89
CA ARG A 7 6.35 -14.25 -6.18
C ARG A 7 7.72 -13.61 -5.99
N LEU A 8 7.95 -12.90 -4.87
CA LEU A 8 9.21 -12.25 -4.54
C LEU A 8 10.21 -13.17 -3.81
N GLY A 9 9.79 -14.37 -3.39
CA GLY A 9 10.63 -15.27 -2.60
C GLY A 9 10.99 -14.73 -1.22
N VAL A 10 10.11 -13.92 -0.61
CA VAL A 10 10.36 -13.26 0.69
C VAL A 10 9.42 -13.74 1.79
N PRO A 11 9.81 -13.61 3.08
CA PRO A 11 8.93 -13.92 4.19
C PRO A 11 7.66 -13.05 4.22
N LEU A 12 6.58 -13.58 4.79
CA LEU A 12 5.33 -12.86 5.04
C LEU A 12 5.21 -12.51 6.52
N ALA A 13 4.86 -11.26 6.81
CA ALA A 13 4.36 -10.83 8.11
C ALA A 13 2.93 -10.30 7.95
N ILE A 14 2.12 -10.43 9.00
CA ILE A 14 0.74 -9.96 9.03
C ILE A 14 0.59 -8.97 10.18
N VAL A 15 0.03 -7.80 9.88
CA VAL A 15 -0.35 -6.81 10.88
C VAL A 15 -1.81 -7.04 11.22
N ASP A 16 -2.05 -7.71 12.36
CA ASP A 16 -3.38 -7.98 12.91
C ASP A 16 -3.83 -6.80 13.75
N LYS A 17 -4.85 -6.09 13.26
CA LYS A 17 -5.42 -4.91 13.91
C LYS A 17 -6.57 -5.36 14.81
N ARG A 18 -6.35 -5.35 16.12
CA ARG A 18 -7.40 -5.65 17.09
C ARG A 18 -8.00 -4.36 17.64
N ARG A 19 -9.33 -4.29 17.67
CA ARG A 19 -10.07 -3.23 18.35
C ARG A 19 -10.79 -3.84 19.53
N GLU A 20 -10.41 -3.42 20.74
CA GLU A 20 -11.09 -3.88 21.95
C GLU A 20 -12.41 -3.12 22.17
N GLN A 21 -12.46 -1.81 21.88
CA GLN A 21 -13.67 -0.99 21.95
C GLN A 21 -13.64 0.19 20.97
N ALA A 22 -14.81 0.74 20.65
CA ALA A 22 -14.91 1.97 19.86
C ALA A 22 -14.27 3.15 20.63
N GLY A 23 -13.31 3.84 20.01
CA GLY A 23 -12.66 5.03 20.59
C GLY A 23 -11.37 4.76 21.38
N VAL A 24 -10.95 3.50 21.55
CA VAL A 24 -9.67 3.16 22.18
C VAL A 24 -8.57 3.00 21.12
N SER A 25 -7.34 3.40 21.49
CA SER A 25 -6.14 3.28 20.65
C SER A 25 -5.99 1.86 20.08
N GLU A 26 -5.75 1.78 18.77
CA GLU A 26 -5.68 0.51 18.04
C GLU A 26 -4.37 -0.23 18.38
N VAL A 27 -4.45 -1.45 18.91
CA VAL A 27 -3.27 -2.28 19.15
C VAL A 27 -2.97 -3.07 17.88
N MET A 28 -1.75 -2.91 17.36
CA MET A 28 -1.26 -3.60 16.16
C MET A 28 -0.40 -4.79 16.57
N ASN A 29 -0.92 -6.01 16.41
CA ASN A 29 -0.13 -7.21 16.62
C ASN A 29 0.55 -7.63 15.32
N ILE A 30 1.88 -7.72 15.33
CA ILE A 30 2.65 -8.19 14.16
C ILE A 30 2.96 -9.66 14.34
N ILE A 31 2.44 -10.48 13.43
CA ILE A 31 2.69 -11.92 13.31
C ILE A 31 3.75 -12.12 12.24
N GLY A 32 4.92 -12.63 12.62
CA GLY A 32 6.08 -12.86 11.76
C GLY A 32 7.29 -11.99 12.13
N GLU A 33 8.48 -12.40 11.70
CA GLU A 33 9.75 -11.75 12.02
C GLU A 33 10.03 -10.55 11.10
N VAL A 34 10.16 -9.36 11.69
CA VAL A 34 10.38 -8.09 10.96
C VAL A 34 11.66 -7.35 11.36
N ASP A 35 12.30 -7.77 12.45
CA ASP A 35 13.52 -7.13 12.95
C ASP A 35 14.64 -7.15 11.92
N GLY A 36 15.31 -6.01 11.75
CA GLY A 36 16.39 -5.82 10.79
C GLY A 36 15.97 -5.88 9.31
N LYS A 37 14.67 -5.99 8.99
CA LYS A 37 14.15 -6.13 7.61
C LYS A 37 13.57 -4.83 7.07
N ARG A 38 13.52 -4.73 5.74
CA ARG A 38 12.75 -3.69 5.04
C ARG A 38 11.35 -4.25 4.77
N CYS A 39 10.33 -3.59 5.29
CA CYS A 39 8.96 -4.08 5.22
C CYS A 39 8.19 -3.38 4.09
N ILE A 40 7.42 -4.16 3.33
CA ILE A 40 6.52 -3.66 2.29
C ILE A 40 5.09 -3.97 2.74
N LEU A 41 4.35 -2.93 3.11
CA LEU A 41 2.90 -3.01 3.30
C LEU A 41 2.23 -3.09 1.94
N VAL A 42 1.30 -4.02 1.76
CA VAL A 42 0.53 -4.18 0.53
C VAL A 42 -0.94 -4.19 0.86
N ASP A 43 -1.69 -3.29 0.24
CA ASP A 43 -3.14 -3.18 0.39
C ASP A 43 -3.79 -2.89 -0.97
N ASP A 44 -5.10 -3.04 -1.08
CA ASP A 44 -5.85 -2.72 -2.30
C ASP A 44 -6.23 -1.23 -2.37
N ILE A 45 -6.67 -0.65 -1.25
CA ILE A 45 -7.17 0.72 -1.18
C ILE A 45 -6.68 1.45 0.07
N VAL A 46 -6.41 2.75 -0.07
CA VAL A 46 -6.12 3.64 1.06
C VAL A 46 -7.02 4.85 1.03
N ASP A 47 -7.80 5.01 2.10
CA ASP A 47 -8.68 6.16 2.30
C ASP A 47 -8.06 7.20 3.24
N SER A 48 -8.24 7.07 4.56
CA SER A 48 -7.65 8.02 5.52
C SER A 48 -6.13 7.86 5.70
N GLY A 49 -5.55 6.70 5.35
CA GLY A 49 -4.14 6.41 5.57
C GLY A 49 -3.75 6.12 7.03
N GLY A 50 -4.69 6.17 7.98
CA GLY A 50 -4.41 5.90 9.40
C GLY A 50 -3.87 4.49 9.64
N THR A 51 -4.51 3.47 9.05
CA THR A 51 -4.05 2.07 9.18
C THR A 51 -2.62 1.88 8.70
N LEU A 52 -2.25 2.46 7.54
CA LEU A 52 -0.89 2.34 7.00
C LEU A 52 0.14 3.05 7.90
N CYS A 53 -0.19 4.24 8.41
CA CYS A 53 0.70 4.99 9.29
C CYS A 53 0.95 4.22 10.60
N ASN A 54 -0.12 3.72 11.23
CA ASN A 54 -0.03 2.96 12.48
C ASN A 54 0.73 1.63 12.27
N ALA A 55 0.50 0.95 11.14
CA ALA A 55 1.23 -0.26 10.79
C ALA A 55 2.72 0.01 10.57
N ALA A 56 3.06 1.12 9.91
CA ALA A 56 4.45 1.50 9.71
C ALA A 56 5.17 1.80 11.03
N GLU A 57 4.51 2.52 11.93
CA GLU A 57 5.04 2.79 13.28
C GLU A 57 5.25 1.49 14.05
N ALA A 58 4.24 0.63 14.16
CA ALA A 58 4.35 -0.65 14.86
C ALA A 58 5.46 -1.56 14.29
N LEU A 59 5.67 -1.56 12.97
CA LEU A 59 6.72 -2.35 12.33
C LEU A 59 8.12 -1.82 12.69
N LEU A 60 8.29 -0.49 12.70
CA LEU A 60 9.55 0.13 13.09
C LEU A 60 9.85 -0.07 14.57
N ASP A 61 8.84 0.02 15.44
CA ASP A 61 8.97 -0.25 16.87
C ASP A 61 9.38 -1.71 17.15
N LYS A 62 9.01 -2.64 16.26
CA LYS A 62 9.49 -4.04 16.27
C LYS A 62 10.83 -4.27 15.55
N GLY A 63 11.56 -3.21 15.20
CA GLY A 63 12.93 -3.30 14.68
C GLY A 63 13.05 -3.35 13.15
N ALA A 64 11.97 -3.11 12.40
CA ALA A 64 12.09 -2.95 10.95
C ALA A 64 13.01 -1.77 10.60
N LYS A 65 13.83 -1.91 9.56
CA LYS A 65 14.77 -0.87 9.08
C LYS A 65 14.06 0.29 8.37
N GLU A 66 13.04 -0.03 7.59
CA GLU A 66 12.21 0.94 6.88
C GLU A 66 10.89 0.26 6.48
N VAL A 67 9.85 1.07 6.29
CA VAL A 67 8.53 0.60 5.84
C VAL A 67 8.07 1.43 4.65
N SER A 68 7.74 0.75 3.55
CA SER A 68 7.07 1.37 2.38
C SER A 68 5.70 0.74 2.18
N ALA A 69 4.75 1.45 1.60
CA ALA A 69 3.43 0.94 1.29
C ALA A 69 3.16 0.96 -0.21
N TYR A 70 2.58 -0.11 -0.75
CA TYR A 70 2.15 -0.24 -2.13
C TYR A 70 0.65 -0.54 -2.14
N VAL A 71 -0.13 0.36 -2.75
CA VAL A 71 -1.60 0.30 -2.72
C VAL A 71 -2.15 0.58 -4.10
N SER A 72 -3.09 -0.22 -4.59
CA SER A 72 -3.66 0.00 -5.93
C SER A 72 -4.39 1.33 -6.00
N HIS A 73 -5.31 1.59 -5.07
CA HIS A 73 -6.24 2.72 -5.11
C HIS A 73 -5.96 3.74 -3.99
N GLY A 74 -5.44 4.91 -4.36
CA GLY A 74 -5.25 6.02 -3.42
C GLY A 74 -6.45 6.96 -3.37
N VAL A 75 -7.45 6.68 -2.53
CA VAL A 75 -8.59 7.60 -2.29
C VAL A 75 -8.12 8.84 -1.55
N LEU A 76 -7.32 8.65 -0.49
CA LEU A 76 -6.60 9.71 0.22
C LEU A 76 -7.52 10.88 0.68
N SER A 77 -8.66 10.57 1.30
CA SER A 77 -9.63 11.57 1.72
C SER A 77 -9.18 12.39 2.95
N GLY A 78 -9.76 13.60 3.08
CA GLY A 78 -9.48 14.50 4.18
C GLY A 78 -8.00 14.83 4.34
N GLY A 79 -7.47 14.74 5.56
CA GLY A 79 -6.07 15.01 5.87
C GLY A 79 -5.08 13.89 5.51
N ALA A 80 -5.46 12.89 4.70
CA ALA A 80 -4.64 11.70 4.45
C ALA A 80 -3.26 12.02 3.87
N VAL A 81 -3.16 12.91 2.88
CA VAL A 81 -1.87 13.27 2.27
C VAL A 81 -0.91 13.89 3.29
N ALA A 82 -1.41 14.81 4.12
CA ALA A 82 -0.62 15.41 5.19
C ALA A 82 -0.20 14.37 6.24
N ARG A 83 -1.11 13.45 6.60
CA ARG A 83 -0.84 12.33 7.51
C ARG A 83 0.27 11.43 6.98
N ILE A 84 0.21 11.02 5.72
CA ILE A 84 1.28 10.23 5.07
C ILE A 84 2.59 11.02 5.07
N GLY A 85 2.54 12.32 4.74
CA GLY A 85 3.68 13.23 4.79
C GLY A 85 4.39 13.24 6.15
N ALA A 86 3.63 13.33 7.23
CA ALA A 86 4.14 13.36 8.60
C ALA A 86 4.48 11.97 9.19
N SER A 87 3.99 10.88 8.58
CA SER A 87 4.16 9.52 9.10
C SER A 87 5.59 8.98 9.02
N LYS A 88 5.82 7.81 9.61
CA LYS A 88 7.10 7.08 9.52
C LYS A 88 7.27 6.26 8.24
N LEU A 89 6.29 6.25 7.33
CA LEU A 89 6.45 5.63 6.02
C LEU A 89 7.61 6.29 5.26
N LYS A 90 8.43 5.46 4.63
CA LYS A 90 9.44 5.88 3.67
C LYS A 90 8.78 6.45 2.41
N GLU A 91 7.88 5.68 1.82
CA GLU A 91 7.03 6.10 0.70
C GLU A 91 5.70 5.36 0.72
N LEU A 92 4.68 6.01 0.15
CA LEU A 92 3.43 5.40 -0.29
C LEU A 92 3.42 5.41 -1.82
N VAL A 93 3.29 4.23 -2.41
CA VAL A 93 3.20 4.03 -3.85
C VAL A 93 1.77 3.69 -4.20
N ILE A 94 1.17 4.48 -5.09
CA ILE A 94 -0.20 4.28 -5.58
C ILE A 94 -0.24 4.19 -7.10
N THR A 95 -1.32 3.63 -7.65
CA THR A 95 -1.58 3.77 -9.09
C THR A 95 -2.28 5.09 -9.42
N ASP A 96 -2.44 5.39 -10.71
CA ASP A 96 -3.28 6.47 -11.20
C ASP A 96 -4.74 6.05 -11.49
N SER A 97 -5.22 4.96 -10.89
CA SER A 97 -6.63 4.54 -10.98
C SER A 97 -7.63 5.58 -10.46
N ILE A 98 -7.18 6.46 -9.57
CA ILE A 98 -7.94 7.60 -9.05
C ILE A 98 -7.17 8.86 -9.42
N MET A 99 -7.88 9.87 -9.93
CA MET A 99 -7.28 11.14 -10.32
C MET A 99 -6.61 11.82 -9.12
N ALA A 100 -5.32 12.10 -9.24
CA ALA A 100 -4.57 12.74 -8.17
C ALA A 100 -5.04 14.19 -7.92
N THR A 101 -5.22 14.54 -6.65
CA THR A 101 -5.33 15.94 -6.22
C THR A 101 -3.98 16.64 -6.29
N GLU A 102 -3.97 17.97 -6.19
CA GLU A 102 -2.71 18.72 -6.16
C GLU A 102 -1.84 18.33 -4.97
N ALA A 103 -2.45 18.10 -3.80
CA ALA A 103 -1.75 17.62 -2.61
C ALA A 103 -0.99 16.31 -2.88
N VAL A 104 -1.58 15.38 -3.64
CA VAL A 104 -0.91 14.14 -4.04
C VAL A 104 0.27 14.42 -4.98
N ARG A 105 0.10 15.33 -5.95
CA ARG A 105 1.14 15.65 -6.96
C ARG A 105 2.38 16.29 -6.34
N VAL A 106 2.20 17.16 -5.34
CA VAL A 106 3.31 17.88 -4.69
C VAL A 106 3.92 17.11 -3.51
N SER A 107 3.32 15.99 -3.12
CA SER A 107 3.82 15.17 -2.02
C SER A 107 5.12 14.48 -2.38
N LYS A 108 6.15 14.65 -1.54
CA LYS A 108 7.45 13.97 -1.69
C LYS A 108 7.44 12.51 -1.22
N LYS A 109 6.43 12.10 -0.46
CA LYS A 109 6.28 10.74 0.06
C LYS A 109 5.31 9.88 -0.75
N ILE A 110 4.56 10.47 -1.69
CA ILE A 110 3.61 9.72 -2.52
C ILE A 110 4.16 9.61 -3.93
N ARG A 111 4.43 8.38 -4.36
CA ARG A 111 4.85 8.07 -5.73
C ARG A 111 3.70 7.43 -6.48
N ARG A 112 3.52 7.83 -7.74
CA ARG A 112 2.47 7.31 -8.62
C ARG A 112 3.05 6.41 -9.70
N ILE A 113 2.36 5.31 -9.99
CA ILE A 113 2.63 4.41 -11.10
C ILE A 113 1.44 4.44 -12.05
N THR A 114 1.68 4.64 -13.33
CA THR A 114 0.58 4.62 -14.30
C THR A 114 0.14 3.19 -14.61
N ILE A 115 -1.17 2.95 -14.63
CA ILE A 115 -1.78 1.72 -15.14
C ILE A 115 -2.35 1.92 -16.55
N ALA A 116 -2.19 3.09 -17.16
CA ALA A 116 -2.71 3.37 -18.50
C ALA A 116 -2.24 2.36 -19.57
N PRO A 117 -0.96 1.92 -19.62
CA PRO A 117 -0.53 0.89 -20.57
C PRO A 117 -1.22 -0.46 -20.35
N LEU A 118 -1.40 -0.87 -19.08
CA LEU A 118 -2.08 -2.11 -18.72
C LEU A 118 -3.57 -2.07 -19.14
N MET A 119 -4.24 -0.95 -18.89
CA MET A 119 -5.63 -0.74 -19.28
C MET A 119 -5.79 -0.72 -20.81
N ALA A 120 -4.89 -0.02 -21.51
CA ALA A 120 -4.90 0.04 -22.98
C ALA A 120 -4.72 -1.34 -23.61
N GLU A 121 -3.81 -2.14 -23.07
CA GLU A 121 -3.59 -3.52 -23.54
C GLU A 121 -4.80 -4.42 -23.25
N ALA A 122 -5.42 -4.30 -22.07
CA ALA A 122 -6.64 -5.04 -21.78
C ALA A 122 -7.78 -4.67 -22.75
N MET A 123 -7.99 -3.38 -23.02
CA MET A 123 -8.98 -2.91 -24.00
C MET A 123 -8.67 -3.42 -25.41
N SER A 124 -7.41 -3.38 -25.82
CA SER A 124 -6.96 -3.92 -27.11
C SER A 124 -7.29 -5.41 -27.23
N ARG A 125 -7.01 -6.21 -26.20
CA ARG A 125 -7.27 -7.64 -26.21
C ARG A 125 -8.74 -7.98 -26.30
N ILE A 126 -9.59 -7.23 -25.57
CA ILE A 126 -11.05 -7.36 -25.65
C ILE A 126 -11.53 -7.05 -27.07
N SER A 127 -11.04 -5.97 -27.67
CA SER A 127 -11.42 -5.56 -29.03
C SER A 127 -10.98 -6.54 -30.11
N HIS A 128 -9.87 -7.26 -29.90
CA HIS A 128 -9.34 -8.23 -30.85
C HIS A 128 -9.69 -9.68 -30.47
N GLU A 129 -10.55 -9.90 -29.47
CA GLU A 129 -10.95 -11.22 -28.96
C GLU A 129 -9.76 -12.13 -28.58
N THR A 130 -8.68 -11.51 -28.08
CA THR A 130 -7.49 -12.23 -27.60
C THR A 130 -7.48 -12.37 -26.09
N SER A 131 -6.68 -13.30 -25.56
CA SER A 131 -6.68 -13.66 -24.14
C SER A 131 -6.27 -12.49 -23.24
N VAL A 132 -7.20 -12.00 -22.41
CA VAL A 132 -6.91 -11.04 -21.33
C VAL A 132 -6.14 -11.71 -20.18
N SER A 133 -6.39 -13.01 -19.94
CA SER A 133 -5.79 -13.74 -18.83
C SER A 133 -4.26 -13.80 -18.88
N SER A 134 -3.66 -13.68 -20.07
CA SER A 134 -2.20 -13.69 -20.19
C SER A 134 -1.54 -12.37 -19.73
N LEU A 135 -2.30 -11.38 -19.24
CA LEU A 135 -1.76 -10.16 -18.62
C LEU A 135 -1.35 -10.36 -17.16
N PHE A 136 -1.74 -11.48 -16.53
CA PHE A 136 -1.58 -11.68 -15.09
C PHE A 136 -0.33 -12.49 -14.70
N ASP A 137 0.40 -13.02 -15.68
CA ASP A 137 1.66 -13.75 -15.51
C ASP A 137 2.88 -12.80 -15.71
#